data_AF-A0A975G8E3-F1
#
_entry.id   AF-A0A975G8E3-F1
#
_cell.length_a   1.000
_cell.length_b   1.000
_cell.length_c   1.000
_cell.angle_alpha   90.00
_cell.angle_beta   90.00
_cell.angle_gamma   90.00
#
_symmetry.space_group_name_H-M   'P 1'
#
loop_
_entity.id
_entity.type
_entity.pdbx_description
1 polymer ?
#
loop_
_entity_poly.entity_id
_entity_poly.type
_entity_poly.pdbx_seq_one_letter_code
_entity_poly.pdbx_strand_id
1 'polypeptide(L)'
;MKHLFASAALGLLLPAAAHAASVTFSAVPTARTVVAADGVTVLSGGTVWVGTLSSTSFTYNPLTSVSDNVNNIIAQGGWERFGYDTVTGDPNPGASSNLAIRTSPQGRIGGTATDNNSGTTAADYFNNATIYLWVFNGATPETSTEFGIFTATSAGTPWLFPVNAGGVGDTVTLSTTTSAAPVITAVGGVGSTPAGQLRLVSAVPEPSAPLLLGLAAVGLTFMRRRGRALAAVAALAGPLHATELSNNPVGYLTVTLPGGSQQSPRLSLISPTLVRPLSWQGTITAVSANTSGPTTFSVAGNPWTDGQFNGVNGSYYAEVVPRTGSGVVSDITGTTEGVAPDGSSLTTFDNLAAFASVGDELRVRKHVTLGGFFGETNAAGLLASDDPSTADEVLVYDGGTFTSYFYYTGDEVFAAGWYDTNFTLAPGEAAKVVIAPNQGLVVKRRGTAPLSFRYTGAAKTGDTLLPVVNGSNVLGTVSSASLTLGTSGLHTGDASTGVNGGEDPSVADEIVLYTASGPVSYFYYTGAPDFPAGWYDSAFTLAPGEADNIRIEPGSSFVLKRKSGAPFNWTQPAPKVF
;
A
#
# COMPACT_ATOMS: atom_id res chain seq x y z
N MET A 1 -3.32 20.68 67.73
CA MET A 1 -2.67 21.20 66.51
C MET A 1 -2.73 20.11 65.44
N LYS A 2 -3.41 20.41 64.32
CA LYS A 2 -3.24 19.87 62.94
C LYS A 2 -3.53 18.36 62.75
N HIS A 3 -4.68 17.90 62.23
CA HIS A 3 -5.19 17.90 60.82
C HIS A 3 -4.15 17.29 59.84
N LEU A 4 -4.39 16.37 58.88
CA LEU A 4 -5.56 15.73 58.24
C LEU A 4 -5.02 14.71 57.18
N PHE A 5 -5.87 13.79 56.67
CA PHE A 5 -5.72 12.89 55.48
C PHE A 5 -4.71 11.72 55.54
N ALA A 6 -5.03 10.42 55.50
CA ALA A 6 -6.04 9.55 54.89
C ALA A 6 -5.72 9.01 53.47
N SER A 7 -5.64 7.67 53.39
CA SER A 7 -5.86 6.76 52.24
C SER A 7 -4.78 6.70 51.14
N ALA A 8 -4.57 5.62 50.38
CA ALA A 8 -4.89 4.20 50.39
C ALA A 8 -4.30 3.66 49.07
N ALA A 9 -3.70 2.46 49.01
CA ALA A 9 -3.54 1.75 47.74
C ALA A 9 -3.30 0.24 47.98
N LEU A 10 -4.40 -0.50 48.06
CA LEU A 10 -4.47 -1.94 47.83
C LEU A 10 -5.44 -2.14 46.64
N GLY A 11 -5.06 -2.93 45.65
CA GLY A 11 -5.93 -3.35 44.55
C GLY A 11 -5.12 -3.97 43.40
N LEU A 12 -4.93 -5.30 43.39
CA LEU A 12 -5.75 -6.29 42.66
C LEU A 12 -5.50 -6.26 41.14
N LEU A 13 -4.63 -7.17 40.71
CA LEU A 13 -4.52 -7.68 39.34
C LEU A 13 -5.75 -8.56 39.06
N LEU A 14 -6.56 -8.16 38.08
CA LEU A 14 -7.55 -9.01 37.42
C LEU A 14 -7.25 -9.04 35.91
N PRO A 15 -7.54 -10.14 35.21
CA PRO A 15 -7.42 -10.22 33.76
C PRO A 15 -8.49 -9.35 33.10
N ALA A 16 -8.12 -8.67 32.01
CA ALA A 16 -9.01 -7.82 31.24
C ALA A 16 -10.14 -8.66 30.61
N ALA A 17 -11.38 -8.27 30.91
CA ALA A 17 -12.57 -8.79 30.26
C ALA A 17 -12.65 -8.29 28.81
N ALA A 18 -13.04 -9.16 27.88
CA ALA A 18 -13.49 -8.75 26.55
C ALA A 18 -14.80 -7.97 26.69
N HIS A 19 -14.81 -6.71 26.29
CA HIS A 19 -16.00 -5.87 26.26
C HIS A 19 -16.48 -5.67 24.83
N ALA A 20 -17.67 -6.17 24.52
CA ALA A 20 -18.49 -5.63 23.44
C ALA A 20 -19.07 -4.29 23.92
N ALA A 21 -18.92 -3.22 23.13
CA ALA A 21 -19.40 -1.89 23.52
C ALA A 21 -20.62 -1.47 22.68
N SER A 22 -21.69 -1.08 23.37
CA SER A 22 -22.83 -0.34 22.84
C SER A 22 -22.66 1.15 23.16
N VAL A 23 -22.86 2.03 22.17
CA VAL A 23 -22.78 3.49 22.34
C VAL A 23 -24.06 4.02 23.03
N THR A 24 -23.94 4.86 24.06
CA THR A 24 -25.07 5.45 24.83
C THR A 24 -24.83 6.95 25.06
N PHE A 25 -25.88 7.81 24.98
CA PHE A 25 -25.77 9.30 25.03
C PHE A 25 -26.65 9.94 26.14
N SER A 26 -26.26 11.10 26.71
CA SER A 26 -26.94 11.87 27.80
C SER A 26 -26.88 13.41 27.58
N ALA A 27 -27.77 14.22 28.19
CA ALA A 27 -28.21 15.54 27.69
C ALA A 27 -28.12 16.76 28.65
N VAL A 28 -27.91 17.98 28.08
CA VAL A 28 -28.37 19.31 28.56
C VAL A 28 -28.62 20.24 27.34
N PRO A 29 -29.59 21.19 27.33
CA PRO A 29 -30.14 21.77 26.11
C PRO A 29 -29.76 23.24 25.85
N THR A 30 -29.12 23.51 24.71
CA THR A 30 -29.46 24.61 23.77
C THR A 30 -28.71 24.41 22.44
N ALA A 31 -29.43 24.64 21.34
CA ALA A 31 -29.13 24.44 19.91
C ALA A 31 -27.66 24.23 19.42
N ARG A 32 -27.52 23.20 18.55
CA ARG A 32 -26.60 22.96 17.41
C ARG A 32 -25.42 21.97 17.59
N THR A 33 -25.36 21.00 16.65
CA THR A 33 -24.18 20.34 16.01
C THR A 33 -23.56 19.08 16.69
N VAL A 34 -22.73 18.36 15.91
CA VAL A 34 -22.22 16.97 16.01
C VAL A 34 -21.12 16.78 17.09
N VAL A 35 -21.19 15.70 17.88
CA VAL A 35 -20.62 15.54 19.25
C VAL A 35 -19.21 14.90 19.33
N ALA A 36 -18.42 15.29 20.34
CA ALA A 36 -17.05 14.88 20.70
C ALA A 36 -17.04 13.79 21.80
N ALA A 37 -15.84 13.34 22.21
CA ALA A 37 -15.62 12.16 23.07
C ALA A 37 -16.18 12.24 24.51
N ASP A 38 -16.64 13.41 24.96
CA ASP A 38 -17.33 13.58 26.25
C ASP A 38 -18.85 13.40 26.16
N GLY A 39 -19.38 13.16 24.97
CA GLY A 39 -20.82 13.01 24.73
C GLY A 39 -21.63 14.30 24.85
N VAL A 40 -20.97 15.47 24.97
CA VAL A 40 -21.63 16.77 25.21
C VAL A 40 -21.11 17.88 24.30
N THR A 41 -19.85 17.86 23.88
CA THR A 41 -19.24 19.00 23.18
C THR A 41 -19.20 18.78 21.67
N VAL A 42 -19.45 19.80 20.87
CA VAL A 42 -19.48 19.72 19.41
C VAL A 42 -18.12 20.02 18.79
N LEU A 43 -17.69 19.29 17.75
CA LEU A 43 -16.60 19.76 16.89
C LEU A 43 -17.11 20.90 16.00
N SER A 44 -16.58 22.11 16.21
CA SER A 44 -16.86 23.27 15.37
C SER A 44 -16.56 22.95 13.90
N GLY A 45 -17.60 22.83 13.06
CA GLY A 45 -17.48 22.77 11.61
C GLY A 45 -17.89 21.46 10.92
N GLY A 46 -18.29 20.39 11.63
CA GLY A 46 -18.74 19.15 10.99
C GLY A 46 -20.14 19.22 10.33
N THR A 47 -20.38 18.37 9.32
CA THR A 47 -21.65 18.32 8.55
C THR A 47 -22.21 16.90 8.48
N VAL A 48 -23.55 16.78 8.48
CA VAL A 48 -24.26 15.50 8.33
C VAL A 48 -25.14 15.56 7.10
N TRP A 49 -25.01 14.54 6.24
CA TRP A 49 -25.88 14.33 5.09
C TRP A 49 -26.78 13.11 5.32
N VAL A 50 -27.96 13.13 4.72
CA VAL A 50 -28.93 12.03 4.79
C VAL A 50 -29.38 11.71 3.38
N GLY A 51 -29.49 10.42 3.08
CA GLY A 51 -29.95 9.92 1.79
C GLY A 51 -30.30 8.45 1.84
N THR A 52 -30.66 7.91 0.68
CA THR A 52 -30.90 6.47 0.47
C THR A 52 -29.84 5.92 -0.48
N LEU A 53 -29.67 4.59 -0.48
CA LEU A 53 -28.84 3.92 -1.47
C LEU A 53 -29.69 3.06 -2.41
N SER A 54 -29.50 3.19 -3.72
CA SER A 54 -30.17 2.36 -4.73
C SER A 54 -29.60 0.93 -4.80
N SER A 55 -28.35 0.75 -4.34
CA SER A 55 -27.67 -0.54 -4.22
C SER A 55 -26.96 -0.64 -2.87
N THR A 56 -26.95 -1.84 -2.29
CA THR A 56 -26.34 -2.10 -0.96
C THR A 56 -24.82 -2.27 -1.03
N SER A 57 -24.22 -2.20 -2.22
CA SER A 57 -22.79 -2.40 -2.43
C SER A 57 -22.16 -1.14 -3.00
N PHE A 58 -21.29 -0.52 -2.23
CA PHE A 58 -20.41 0.53 -2.69
C PHE A 58 -18.97 0.16 -2.33
N THR A 59 -18.01 0.59 -3.16
CA THR A 59 -16.59 0.32 -2.93
C THR A 59 -15.95 1.56 -2.34
N TYR A 60 -15.60 1.49 -1.05
CA TYR A 60 -14.73 2.49 -0.45
C TYR A 60 -13.28 2.22 -0.81
N ASN A 61 -12.60 3.26 -1.26
CA ASN A 61 -11.17 3.22 -1.48
C ASN A 61 -10.47 4.08 -0.42
N PRO A 62 -9.80 3.49 0.58
CA PRO A 62 -9.08 4.25 1.60
C PRO A 62 -7.90 5.06 1.02
N LEU A 63 -7.55 4.86 -0.25
CA LEU A 63 -6.45 5.52 -0.94
C LEU A 63 -6.89 6.76 -1.75
N THR A 64 -8.19 7.03 -1.86
CA THR A 64 -8.72 8.24 -2.52
C THR A 64 -9.22 9.25 -1.49
N SER A 65 -9.29 10.52 -1.86
CA SER A 65 -9.78 11.58 -0.96
C SER A 65 -11.23 11.32 -0.52
N VAL A 66 -11.69 11.98 0.55
CA VAL A 66 -13.10 11.90 0.99
C VAL A 66 -14.04 12.36 -0.12
N SER A 67 -13.70 13.45 -0.82
CA SER A 67 -14.48 13.94 -1.96
C SER A 67 -14.55 12.93 -3.11
N ASP A 68 -13.44 12.27 -3.45
CA ASP A 68 -13.43 11.30 -4.54
C ASP A 68 -14.24 10.06 -4.19
N ASN A 69 -14.15 9.59 -2.94
CA ASN A 69 -14.99 8.51 -2.44
C ASN A 69 -16.47 8.86 -2.52
N VAL A 70 -16.84 10.08 -2.08
CA VAL A 70 -18.22 10.59 -2.16
C VAL A 70 -18.69 10.65 -3.61
N ASN A 71 -17.89 11.23 -4.50
CA ASN A 71 -18.21 11.35 -5.93
C ASN A 71 -18.36 9.99 -6.61
N ASN A 72 -17.51 9.02 -6.27
CA ASN A 72 -17.62 7.65 -6.80
C ASN A 72 -18.91 6.96 -6.37
N ILE A 73 -19.32 7.13 -5.11
CA ILE A 73 -20.57 6.56 -4.58
C ILE A 73 -21.79 7.22 -5.26
N ILE A 74 -21.74 8.53 -5.48
CA ILE A 74 -22.77 9.26 -6.23
C ILE A 74 -22.83 8.77 -7.68
N ALA A 75 -21.69 8.67 -8.36
CA ALA A 75 -21.58 8.30 -9.77
C ALA A 75 -22.03 6.86 -10.07
N GLN A 76 -21.94 5.95 -9.09
CA GLN A 76 -22.47 4.57 -9.21
C GLN A 76 -24.01 4.51 -9.15
N GLY A 77 -24.69 5.66 -9.25
CA GLY A 77 -26.13 5.78 -9.03
C GLY A 77 -26.51 5.45 -7.60
N GLY A 78 -25.52 5.41 -6.70
CA GLY A 78 -25.63 4.80 -5.40
C GLY A 78 -26.35 5.67 -4.40
N TRP A 79 -26.46 6.99 -4.60
CA TRP A 79 -26.94 7.89 -3.56
C TRP A 79 -27.87 8.98 -4.08
N GLU A 80 -29.02 9.11 -3.41
CA GLU A 80 -29.92 10.25 -3.59
C GLU A 80 -30.00 11.08 -2.32
N ARG A 81 -29.63 12.36 -2.46
CA ARG A 81 -29.67 13.35 -1.38
C ARG A 81 -31.11 13.83 -1.18
N PHE A 82 -31.57 13.84 0.06
CA PHE A 82 -32.80 14.57 0.39
C PHE A 82 -32.62 16.07 0.10
N GLY A 83 -33.47 16.62 -0.77
CA GLY A 83 -33.51 18.05 -1.12
C GLY A 83 -32.58 18.51 -2.25
N TYR A 84 -32.01 17.58 -3.03
CA TYR A 84 -31.25 17.93 -4.25
C TYR A 84 -32.08 17.59 -5.49
N ASP A 85 -32.41 18.59 -6.32
CA ASP A 85 -33.09 18.35 -7.59
C ASP A 85 -32.07 17.93 -8.65
N THR A 86 -32.07 16.65 -9.01
CA THR A 86 -31.16 16.08 -10.02
C THR A 86 -31.50 16.53 -11.44
N VAL A 87 -32.69 17.10 -11.68
CA VAL A 87 -33.13 17.59 -13.00
C VAL A 87 -32.72 19.05 -13.22
N THR A 88 -32.77 19.89 -12.19
CA THR A 88 -32.38 21.31 -12.30
C THR A 88 -30.96 21.61 -11.82
N GLY A 89 -30.31 20.69 -11.11
CA GLY A 89 -29.00 20.90 -10.49
C GLY A 89 -29.02 21.91 -9.34
N ASP A 90 -30.21 22.35 -8.92
CA ASP A 90 -30.40 23.33 -7.86
C ASP A 90 -30.41 22.62 -6.50
N PRO A 91 -29.52 22.97 -5.55
CA PRO A 91 -29.49 22.37 -4.22
C PRO A 91 -30.70 22.72 -3.34
N ASN A 92 -31.75 23.39 -3.87
CA ASN A 92 -32.89 23.81 -3.08
C ASN A 92 -34.19 24.05 -3.90
N PRO A 93 -34.87 23.00 -4.40
CA PRO A 93 -36.15 23.15 -5.10
C PRO A 93 -37.28 23.39 -4.09
N GLY A 94 -37.37 24.62 -3.57
CA GLY A 94 -38.53 25.05 -2.79
C GLY A 94 -38.41 24.84 -1.27
N ALA A 95 -38.48 25.95 -0.56
CA ALA A 95 -38.40 26.07 0.87
C ALA A 95 -39.46 25.23 1.63
N SER A 96 -39.04 24.09 2.16
CA SER A 96 -39.18 23.75 3.59
C SER A 96 -38.26 22.59 3.95
N SER A 97 -36.95 22.86 3.91
CA SER A 97 -35.92 22.03 4.53
C SER A 97 -36.18 21.95 6.04
N ASN A 98 -36.70 20.84 6.53
CA ASN A 98 -36.73 20.58 7.97
C ASN A 98 -36.30 19.16 8.31
N LEU A 99 -35.21 18.68 7.69
CA LEU A 99 -34.36 17.73 8.40
C LEU A 99 -33.62 18.47 9.53
N ALA A 100 -34.35 18.80 10.58
CA ALA A 100 -33.78 19.18 11.85
C ALA A 100 -33.48 17.89 12.61
N ILE A 101 -32.25 17.38 12.51
CA ILE A 101 -31.77 16.37 13.46
C ILE A 101 -31.67 17.06 14.82
N ARG A 102 -32.66 16.84 15.67
CA ARG A 102 -32.70 17.33 17.04
C ARG A 102 -32.29 16.20 17.97
N THR A 103 -31.29 16.46 18.80
CA THR A 103 -31.07 15.62 19.96
C THR A 103 -32.22 15.87 20.93
N SER A 104 -32.95 14.82 21.31
CA SER A 104 -33.92 14.98 22.41
C SER A 104 -33.16 15.10 23.74
N PRO A 105 -33.79 15.61 24.81
CA PRO A 105 -33.22 15.64 26.17
C PRO A 105 -32.84 14.26 26.75
N GLN A 106 -32.96 13.18 25.98
CA GLN A 106 -32.73 11.81 26.38
C GLN A 106 -31.72 11.11 25.47
N GLY A 107 -30.83 11.85 24.80
CA GLY A 107 -29.76 11.27 23.97
C GLY A 107 -30.26 10.62 22.68
N ARG A 108 -31.45 10.99 22.20
CA ARG A 108 -32.04 10.44 20.99
C ARG A 108 -31.58 11.24 19.77
N ILE A 109 -31.07 10.58 18.74
CA ILE A 109 -30.98 11.17 17.41
C ILE A 109 -32.37 11.02 16.79
N GLY A 110 -33.00 12.15 16.50
CA GLY A 110 -34.26 12.13 15.77
C GLY A 110 -34.45 13.39 14.93
N GLY A 111 -35.23 13.28 13.89
CA GLY A 111 -35.51 14.37 12.97
C GLY A 111 -36.63 13.99 12.03
N THR A 112 -37.13 14.97 11.30
CA THR A 112 -38.17 14.75 10.30
C THR A 112 -37.54 14.85 8.92
N ALA A 113 -37.53 13.78 8.12
CA ALA A 113 -37.25 13.94 6.69
C ALA A 113 -38.61 14.10 6.00
N THR A 114 -38.78 15.17 5.24
CA THR A 114 -40.01 15.39 4.46
C THR A 114 -39.66 15.23 2.99
N ASP A 115 -40.35 14.32 2.31
CA ASP A 115 -40.32 14.26 0.85
C ASP A 115 -41.14 15.41 0.29
N ASN A 116 -40.48 16.32 -0.41
CA ASN A 116 -41.08 17.50 -1.03
C ASN A 116 -41.32 17.31 -2.54
N ASN A 117 -41.19 16.09 -3.07
CA ASN A 117 -41.35 15.86 -4.49
C ASN A 117 -42.81 16.12 -4.90
N SER A 118 -43.04 17.27 -5.50
CA SER A 118 -44.36 17.83 -5.78
C SER A 118 -44.68 17.66 -7.25
N GLY A 119 -45.04 16.45 -7.67
CA GLY A 119 -45.33 16.23 -9.08
C GLY A 119 -45.87 14.84 -9.39
N THR A 120 -47.18 14.77 -9.55
CA THR A 120 -47.96 13.80 -10.32
C THR A 120 -47.20 12.63 -10.97
N THR A 121 -47.57 11.40 -10.57
CA THR A 121 -47.37 10.11 -11.27
C THR A 121 -45.99 9.45 -11.30
N ALA A 122 -44.92 10.10 -10.83
CA ALA A 122 -43.70 9.35 -10.52
C ALA A 122 -43.91 8.60 -9.20
N ALA A 123 -43.82 7.27 -9.23
CA ALA A 123 -43.94 6.41 -8.06
C ALA A 123 -43.04 6.93 -6.93
N ASP A 124 -43.56 6.94 -5.69
CA ASP A 124 -42.84 7.30 -4.46
C ASP A 124 -41.45 6.66 -4.43
N TYR A 125 -40.45 7.42 -4.84
CA TYR A 125 -39.11 6.92 -5.08
C TYR A 125 -38.47 6.38 -3.79
N PHE A 126 -38.85 6.96 -2.65
CA PHE A 126 -38.34 6.58 -1.34
C PHE A 126 -39.20 5.55 -0.61
N ASN A 127 -40.34 5.11 -1.14
CA ASN A 127 -41.20 4.15 -0.42
C ASN A 127 -40.42 2.87 -0.09
N ASN A 128 -40.39 2.54 1.21
CA ASN A 128 -39.68 1.37 1.73
C ASN A 128 -38.15 1.38 1.51
N ALA A 129 -37.56 2.54 1.20
CA ALA A 129 -36.11 2.68 1.06
C ALA A 129 -35.42 2.80 2.42
N THR A 130 -34.26 2.15 2.56
CA THR A 130 -33.41 2.26 3.75
C THR A 130 -32.69 3.60 3.78
N ILE A 131 -32.74 4.26 4.94
CA ILE A 131 -32.10 5.55 5.18
C ILE A 131 -30.70 5.35 5.77
N TYR A 132 -29.75 6.09 5.23
CA TYR A 132 -28.36 6.13 5.70
C TYR A 132 -27.98 7.53 6.18
N LEU A 133 -27.16 7.60 7.23
CA LEU A 133 -26.55 8.84 7.71
C LEU A 133 -25.09 8.88 7.31
N TRP A 134 -24.68 9.98 6.69
CA TRP A 134 -23.29 10.26 6.35
C TRP A 134 -22.78 11.36 7.26
N VAL A 135 -21.70 11.10 7.98
CA VAL A 135 -21.12 12.06 8.92
C VAL A 135 -19.73 12.44 8.45
N PHE A 136 -19.48 13.75 8.39
CA PHE A 136 -18.23 14.34 7.93
C PHE A 136 -17.59 15.18 9.02
N ASN A 137 -16.26 15.16 9.10
CA ASN A 137 -15.52 15.99 10.05
C ASN A 137 -15.27 17.44 9.57
N GLY A 138 -15.53 17.74 8.30
CA GLY A 138 -15.47 19.09 7.71
C GLY A 138 -16.85 19.71 7.40
N ALA A 139 -16.83 20.97 6.98
CA ALA A 139 -18.04 21.75 6.67
C ALA A 139 -18.71 21.31 5.36
N THR A 140 -17.94 20.63 4.51
CA THR A 140 -18.38 20.00 3.27
C THR A 140 -17.56 18.72 3.06
N PRO A 141 -18.00 17.76 2.21
CA PRO A 141 -17.19 16.59 1.90
C PRO A 141 -15.82 16.94 1.31
N GLU A 142 -15.72 18.01 0.53
CA GLU A 142 -14.47 18.49 -0.10
C GLU A 142 -13.46 19.02 0.91
N THR A 143 -13.94 19.47 2.07
CA THR A 143 -13.10 19.97 3.17
C THR A 143 -12.89 18.94 4.27
N SER A 144 -13.48 17.75 4.12
CA SER A 144 -13.41 16.69 5.13
C SER A 144 -12.22 15.77 4.90
N THR A 145 -11.55 15.38 5.98
CA THR A 145 -10.48 14.38 5.95
C THR A 145 -10.95 13.00 6.41
N GLU A 146 -12.11 12.93 7.07
CA GLU A 146 -12.73 11.70 7.54
C GLU A 146 -14.24 11.72 7.29
N PHE A 147 -14.83 10.55 7.01
CA PHE A 147 -16.28 10.37 6.97
C PHE A 147 -16.69 8.95 7.37
N GLY A 148 -17.97 8.77 7.70
CA GLY A 148 -18.55 7.46 7.98
C GLY A 148 -20.00 7.35 7.52
N ILE A 149 -20.43 6.12 7.19
CA ILE A 149 -21.80 5.80 6.76
C ILE A 149 -22.44 4.87 7.78
N PHE A 150 -23.66 5.22 8.19
CA PHE A 150 -24.33 4.63 9.32
C PHE A 150 -25.76 4.21 8.97
N THR A 151 -26.22 3.09 9.54
CA THR A 151 -27.61 2.61 9.45
C THR A 151 -28.10 2.06 10.80
N ALA A 152 -29.40 1.85 10.94
CA ALA A 152 -30.00 1.25 12.14
C ALA A 152 -29.67 -0.25 12.24
N THR A 153 -29.26 -0.72 13.41
CA THR A 153 -28.79 -2.12 13.63
C THR A 153 -29.85 -3.20 13.67
N SER A 154 -31.10 -2.83 13.89
CA SER A 154 -32.16 -3.82 14.01
C SER A 154 -32.50 -4.31 12.60
N ALA A 155 -32.03 -5.51 12.24
CA ALA A 155 -32.41 -6.19 11.00
C ALA A 155 -33.94 -6.35 10.85
N GLY A 156 -34.71 -6.19 11.93
CA GLY A 156 -36.18 -6.19 11.94
C GLY A 156 -36.84 -4.80 11.92
N THR A 157 -36.11 -3.71 12.09
CA THR A 157 -36.63 -2.33 12.02
C THR A 157 -35.59 -1.36 11.43
N PRO A 158 -35.21 -1.52 10.16
CA PRO A 158 -34.44 -0.50 9.46
C PRO A 158 -35.18 0.84 9.47
N TRP A 159 -34.44 1.95 9.34
CA TRP A 159 -35.05 3.23 9.07
C TRP A 159 -35.56 3.22 7.63
N LEU A 160 -36.80 2.79 7.48
CA LEU A 160 -37.49 2.76 6.20
C LEU A 160 -38.33 4.02 6.06
N PHE A 161 -38.38 4.57 4.85
CA PHE A 161 -39.42 5.53 4.51
C PHE A 161 -40.79 4.81 4.50
N PRO A 162 -41.83 5.38 5.14
CA PRO A 162 -43.14 4.78 5.20
C PRO A 162 -43.74 4.66 3.80
N VAL A 163 -44.48 3.58 3.55
CA VAL A 163 -45.25 3.41 2.31
C VAL A 163 -46.56 4.16 2.46
N ASN A 164 -46.72 5.30 1.77
CA ASN A 164 -47.99 5.99 1.69
C ASN A 164 -48.56 5.90 0.27
N ALA A 165 -49.89 5.83 0.15
CA ALA A 165 -50.57 5.60 -1.12
C ALA A 165 -51.06 6.90 -1.80
N GLY A 166 -50.53 8.08 -1.44
CA GLY A 166 -50.98 9.32 -2.07
C GLY A 166 -50.41 10.63 -1.54
N GLY A 167 -49.29 11.07 -2.13
CA GLY A 167 -49.08 12.45 -2.60
C GLY A 167 -48.58 13.50 -1.59
N VAL A 168 -47.43 14.09 -1.94
CA VAL A 168 -46.83 15.39 -1.51
C VAL A 168 -46.87 15.70 0.00
N GLY A 169 -45.69 15.80 0.61
CA GLY A 169 -45.53 16.27 2.00
C GLY A 169 -45.34 15.16 3.03
N ASP A 170 -44.98 13.96 2.58
CA ASP A 170 -44.73 12.82 3.45
C ASP A 170 -43.57 13.11 4.38
N THR A 171 -43.85 13.11 5.69
CA THR A 171 -42.86 13.37 6.73
C THR A 171 -42.59 12.10 7.50
N VAL A 172 -41.37 11.55 7.39
CA VAL A 172 -40.91 10.48 8.27
C VAL A 172 -40.23 11.08 9.50
N THR A 173 -40.75 10.77 10.67
CA THR A 173 -40.05 11.06 11.92
C THR A 173 -39.05 9.94 12.18
N LEU A 174 -37.78 10.22 11.94
CA LEU A 174 -36.67 9.39 12.39
C LEU A 174 -36.59 9.53 13.90
N SER A 175 -36.84 8.45 14.63
CA SER A 175 -36.68 8.44 16.08
C SER A 175 -36.19 7.08 16.54
N THR A 176 -35.25 7.08 17.46
CA THR A 176 -34.85 5.89 18.20
C THR A 176 -35.90 5.62 19.28
N THR A 177 -36.72 4.57 19.15
CA THR A 177 -37.80 4.23 20.11
C THR A 177 -37.25 3.80 21.48
N THR A 178 -38.06 3.96 22.53
CA THR A 178 -37.71 3.76 23.95
C THR A 178 -37.37 2.33 24.39
N SER A 179 -37.49 1.32 23.54
CA SER A 179 -37.37 -0.09 23.96
C SER A 179 -36.01 -0.73 23.67
N ALA A 180 -35.12 -0.09 22.92
CA ALA A 180 -33.79 -0.63 22.65
C ALA A 180 -32.81 0.54 22.45
N ALA A 181 -31.67 0.52 23.14
CA ALA A 181 -30.59 1.46 22.87
C ALA A 181 -30.22 1.36 21.37
N PRO A 182 -30.25 2.46 20.61
CA PRO A 182 -29.93 2.40 19.20
C PRO A 182 -28.44 2.09 19.06
N VAL A 183 -28.11 0.88 18.61
CA VAL A 183 -26.77 0.60 18.11
C VAL A 183 -26.75 1.10 16.66
N ILE A 184 -25.75 1.89 16.30
CA ILE A 184 -25.50 2.29 14.92
C ILE A 184 -24.32 1.46 14.46
N THR A 185 -24.42 0.82 13.29
CA THR A 185 -23.33 0.02 12.73
C THR A 185 -22.82 0.68 11.46
N ALA A 186 -21.49 0.74 11.35
CA ALA A 186 -20.82 1.15 10.13
C ALA A 186 -21.16 0.17 9.01
N VAL A 187 -21.55 0.68 7.85
CA VAL A 187 -21.88 -0.17 6.69
C VAL A 187 -20.59 -0.67 6.05
N GLY A 188 -20.44 -1.99 5.92
CA GLY A 188 -19.37 -2.62 5.13
C GLY A 188 -17.93 -2.35 5.60
N GLY A 189 -17.72 -1.93 6.86
CA GLY A 189 -16.38 -1.54 7.34
C GLY A 189 -15.84 -0.25 6.70
N VAL A 190 -16.72 0.56 6.10
CA VAL A 190 -16.34 1.81 5.44
C VAL A 190 -16.37 2.97 6.42
N GLY A 191 -15.22 3.62 6.53
CA GLY A 191 -14.88 4.65 7.50
C GLY A 191 -13.59 4.23 8.20
N SER A 192 -12.49 4.94 8.00
CA SER A 192 -11.22 4.62 8.64
C SER A 192 -11.27 4.91 10.13
N THR A 193 -11.86 4.01 10.93
CA THR A 193 -11.44 3.80 12.31
C THR A 193 -11.69 2.34 12.70
N PRO A 194 -10.67 1.57 13.09
CA PRO A 194 -10.87 0.44 13.99
C PRO A 194 -11.71 0.92 15.17
N ALA A 195 -12.55 0.07 15.75
CA ALA A 195 -13.52 0.42 16.82
C ALA A 195 -12.93 1.16 18.06
N GLY A 196 -11.60 1.29 18.15
CA GLY A 196 -10.87 2.09 19.15
C GLY A 196 -10.34 3.47 18.70
N GLN A 197 -10.62 3.97 17.49
CA GLN A 197 -9.97 5.19 16.95
C GLN A 197 -10.86 6.44 16.75
N LEU A 198 -12.14 6.44 17.17
CA LEU A 198 -12.80 7.71 17.51
C LEU A 198 -12.43 8.08 18.97
N ARG A 199 -11.13 8.29 19.19
CA ARG A 199 -10.54 8.84 20.42
C ARG A 199 -9.58 9.96 20.02
N LEU A 200 -9.98 11.21 20.24
CA LEU A 200 -9.07 12.35 20.15
C LEU A 200 -8.16 12.35 21.39
N VAL A 201 -6.87 12.14 21.16
CA VAL A 201 -5.79 12.21 22.14
C VAL A 201 -5.81 13.59 22.81
N SER A 202 -5.90 13.62 24.15
CA SER A 202 -5.69 14.84 24.92
C SER A 202 -4.27 15.35 24.69
N ALA A 203 -4.14 16.64 24.35
CA ALA A 203 -2.92 17.43 24.20
C ALA A 203 -1.58 16.71 24.43
N VAL A 204 -0.82 16.53 23.35
CA VAL A 204 0.62 16.29 23.42
C VAL A 204 1.26 17.47 24.17
N PRO A 205 1.98 17.25 25.29
CA PRO A 205 2.78 18.31 25.89
C PRO A 205 3.88 18.73 24.91
N GLU A 206 4.01 20.02 24.64
CA GLU A 206 5.08 20.57 23.80
C GLU A 206 6.48 20.16 24.31
N PRO A 207 7.48 20.01 23.40
CA PRO A 207 8.79 19.52 23.75
C PRO A 207 9.67 20.65 24.28
N SER A 208 9.77 20.79 25.61
CA SER A 208 10.92 21.47 26.20
C SER A 208 11.16 21.07 27.67
N ALA A 209 12.35 20.48 27.90
CA ALA A 209 13.07 20.27 29.16
C ALA A 209 12.51 19.21 30.16
N PRO A 210 13.36 18.36 30.80
CA PRO A 210 14.82 18.42 30.92
C PRO A 210 15.57 17.11 30.58
N LEU A 211 16.65 17.26 29.81
CA LEU A 211 17.79 16.36 29.75
C LEU A 211 18.70 16.65 30.96
N LEU A 212 18.38 16.13 32.14
CA LEU A 212 19.26 16.22 33.33
C LEU A 212 18.78 15.26 34.42
N LEU A 213 19.17 13.99 34.34
CA LEU A 213 19.38 13.05 35.46
C LEU A 213 19.71 11.66 34.88
N GLY A 214 20.96 11.48 34.47
CA GLY A 214 21.46 10.22 33.90
C GLY A 214 22.94 9.99 34.23
N LEU A 215 23.35 10.30 35.47
CA LEU A 215 24.67 9.97 36.00
C LEU A 215 24.52 9.63 37.49
N ALA A 216 24.14 8.39 37.77
CA ALA A 216 24.50 7.63 38.97
C ALA A 216 23.63 6.37 39.08
N ALA A 217 24.20 5.21 38.76
CA ALA A 217 24.05 3.96 39.52
C ALA A 217 24.51 2.75 38.67
N VAL A 218 25.81 2.69 38.40
CA VAL A 218 26.52 1.41 38.33
C VAL A 218 26.93 1.09 39.77
N GLY A 219 26.45 -0.01 40.35
CA GLY A 219 26.93 -0.44 41.66
C GLY A 219 26.09 -1.49 42.37
N LEU A 220 26.64 -2.69 42.44
CA LEU A 220 26.47 -3.73 43.47
C LEU A 220 25.25 -4.68 43.43
N THR A 221 25.55 -5.86 42.88
CA THR A 221 25.22 -7.18 43.45
C THR A 221 25.45 -7.26 44.97
N PHE A 222 24.54 -7.92 45.73
CA PHE A 222 24.81 -9.18 46.47
C PHE A 222 23.62 -9.66 47.35
N MET A 223 23.36 -10.97 47.27
CA MET A 223 22.94 -11.93 48.33
C MET A 223 21.49 -12.06 48.89
N ARG A 224 21.05 -13.34 48.77
CA ARG A 224 20.37 -14.24 49.74
C ARG A 224 18.84 -14.16 49.88
N ARG A 225 18.11 -15.19 49.40
CA ARG A 225 17.82 -16.53 50.00
C ARG A 225 16.65 -16.51 51.01
N ARG A 226 15.49 -17.07 50.61
CA ARG A 226 14.83 -18.29 51.15
C ARG A 226 13.30 -18.24 51.00
N GLY A 227 12.71 -19.37 50.60
CA GLY A 227 11.40 -19.82 51.07
C GLY A 227 10.42 -20.32 50.01
N ARG A 228 10.33 -21.67 49.87
CA ARG A 228 9.13 -22.56 49.85
C ARG A 228 7.81 -21.98 49.28
N ALA A 229 6.92 -22.67 48.56
CA ALA A 229 6.75 -24.05 48.09
C ALA A 229 5.45 -24.08 47.23
N LEU A 230 5.25 -25.18 46.48
CA LEU A 230 3.97 -25.76 46.05
C LEU A 230 2.97 -24.92 45.23
N ALA A 231 2.80 -25.27 43.94
CA ALA A 231 1.50 -25.65 43.37
C ALA A 231 1.71 -26.10 41.90
N ALA A 232 1.60 -27.40 41.67
CA ALA A 232 1.42 -27.96 40.33
C ALA A 232 -0.09 -27.93 40.02
N VAL A 233 -0.49 -27.19 38.98
CA VAL A 233 -1.75 -27.38 38.28
C VAL A 233 -1.45 -27.30 36.79
N ALA A 234 -1.73 -28.40 36.11
CA ALA A 234 -1.53 -28.57 34.68
C ALA A 234 -2.42 -27.61 33.88
N ALA A 235 -1.82 -26.78 33.03
CA ALA A 235 -2.51 -26.03 31.99
C ALA A 235 -2.13 -26.62 30.63
N LEU A 236 -2.98 -27.52 30.13
CA LEU A 236 -3.06 -27.87 28.71
C LEU A 236 -3.83 -26.73 28.01
N ALA A 237 -3.14 -25.63 27.72
CA ALA A 237 -3.59 -24.63 26.76
C ALA A 237 -2.60 -24.68 25.60
N GLY A 238 -3.02 -25.25 24.47
CA GLY A 238 -2.24 -25.18 23.24
C GLY A 238 -1.99 -23.72 22.87
N PRO A 239 -0.81 -23.39 22.32
CA PRO A 239 -0.55 -22.03 21.85
C PRO A 239 -1.52 -21.72 20.70
N LEU A 240 -2.43 -20.77 20.95
CA LEU A 240 -3.09 -20.06 19.86
C LEU A 240 -2.01 -19.19 19.21
N HIS A 241 -1.50 -19.64 18.06
CA HIS A 241 -0.62 -18.84 17.23
C HIS A 241 -1.44 -17.68 16.63
N ALA A 242 -1.36 -16.52 17.26
CA ALA A 242 -1.78 -15.28 16.63
C ALA A 242 -0.80 -14.99 15.48
N THR A 243 -1.27 -15.08 14.24
CA THR A 243 -0.51 -14.61 13.08
C THR A 243 -0.62 -13.09 13.03
N GLU A 244 0.45 -12.38 13.38
CA GLU A 244 0.56 -10.96 13.09
C GLU A 244 0.61 -10.77 11.57
N LEU A 245 -0.36 -10.03 11.03
CA LEU A 245 -0.32 -9.60 9.63
C LEU A 245 0.74 -8.49 9.54
N SER A 246 1.95 -8.82 9.08
CA SER A 246 2.98 -7.82 8.79
C SER A 246 2.56 -7.08 7.53
N ASN A 247 1.94 -5.91 7.69
CA ASN A 247 1.62 -5.05 6.57
C ASN A 247 2.85 -4.21 6.24
N ASN A 248 3.46 -4.48 5.09
CA ASN A 248 4.51 -3.60 4.56
C ASN A 248 3.97 -2.16 4.43
N PRO A 249 4.78 -1.14 4.74
CA PRO A 249 4.39 0.26 4.51
C PRO A 249 3.98 0.45 3.05
N VAL A 250 2.82 1.07 2.83
CA VAL A 250 2.35 1.45 1.50
C VAL A 250 2.65 2.91 1.23
N GLY A 251 3.02 3.24 0.01
CA GLY A 251 3.37 4.59 -0.37
C GLY A 251 3.33 4.80 -1.88
N TYR A 252 3.86 5.94 -2.30
CA TYR A 252 4.03 6.26 -3.70
C TYR A 252 5.42 6.82 -3.95
N LEU A 253 5.90 6.61 -5.17
CA LEU A 253 7.10 7.22 -5.70
C LEU A 253 6.71 8.12 -6.87
N THR A 254 7.36 9.29 -6.97
CA THR A 254 7.26 10.12 -8.17
C THR A 254 8.46 9.84 -9.05
N VAL A 255 8.21 9.34 -10.26
CA VAL A 255 9.24 9.12 -11.28
C VAL A 255 9.21 10.33 -12.22
N THR A 256 10.38 10.91 -12.49
CA THR A 256 10.52 12.05 -13.40
C THR A 256 11.42 11.68 -14.57
N LEU A 257 10.91 11.84 -15.78
CA LEU A 257 11.62 11.66 -17.03
C LEU A 257 11.95 13.04 -17.62
N PRO A 258 13.22 13.35 -17.93
CA PRO A 258 13.59 14.58 -18.60
C PRO A 258 13.02 14.62 -20.02
N GLY A 259 12.62 15.80 -20.48
CA GLY A 259 12.14 16.00 -21.85
C GLY A 259 13.25 15.79 -22.88
N GLY A 260 12.88 15.21 -24.03
CA GLY A 260 13.77 14.97 -25.17
C GLY A 260 13.25 15.62 -26.46
N SER A 261 13.56 15.01 -27.59
CA SER A 261 12.95 15.36 -28.87
C SER A 261 12.90 14.14 -29.78
N GLN A 262 12.20 14.23 -30.92
CA GLN A 262 12.21 13.15 -31.90
C GLN A 262 13.63 12.89 -32.45
N GLN A 263 14.42 13.94 -32.68
CA GLN A 263 15.77 13.83 -33.23
C GLN A 263 16.83 13.49 -32.18
N SER A 264 16.57 13.82 -30.91
CA SER A 264 17.50 13.59 -29.80
C SER A 264 16.72 13.14 -28.57
N PRO A 265 16.21 11.88 -28.57
CA PRO A 265 15.48 11.35 -27.43
C PRO A 265 16.37 11.31 -26.19
N ARG A 266 15.78 11.57 -25.03
CA ARG A 266 16.46 11.39 -23.75
C ARG A 266 16.20 9.99 -23.23
N LEU A 267 17.26 9.36 -22.73
CA LEU A 267 17.17 8.06 -22.07
C LEU A 267 17.05 8.26 -20.57
N SER A 268 16.21 7.45 -19.92
CA SER A 268 16.07 7.37 -18.48
C SER A 268 16.03 5.92 -18.05
N LEU A 269 16.80 5.59 -17.03
CA LEU A 269 16.79 4.26 -16.44
C LEU A 269 15.95 4.30 -15.18
N ILE A 270 14.82 3.61 -15.21
CA ILE A 270 13.86 3.57 -14.11
C ILE A 270 13.54 2.13 -13.72
N SER A 271 12.91 1.91 -12.57
CA SER A 271 12.41 0.60 -12.15
C SER A 271 11.21 0.75 -11.21
N PRO A 272 10.30 -0.24 -11.16
CA PRO A 272 9.23 -0.26 -10.17
C PRO A 272 9.79 -0.69 -8.79
N THR A 273 10.38 0.27 -8.07
CA THR A 273 10.99 0.02 -6.76
C THR A 273 10.02 -0.47 -5.69
N LEU A 274 8.77 0.02 -5.74
CA LEU A 274 7.71 -0.45 -4.86
C LEU A 274 7.12 -1.76 -5.41
N VAL A 275 7.03 -2.77 -4.56
CA VAL A 275 6.46 -4.07 -4.93
C VAL A 275 4.94 -4.05 -4.79
N ARG A 276 4.24 -4.98 -5.43
CA ARG A 276 2.80 -5.16 -5.21
C ARG A 276 2.54 -5.65 -3.77
N PRO A 277 1.38 -5.34 -3.19
CA PRO A 277 0.98 -5.88 -1.89
C PRO A 277 1.07 -7.41 -1.83
N LEU A 278 1.26 -7.95 -0.62
CA LEU A 278 1.27 -9.40 -0.39
C LEU A 278 -0.07 -10.00 -0.82
N SER A 279 0.00 -11.03 -1.67
CA SER A 279 -1.17 -11.83 -2.05
C SER A 279 -1.33 -13.02 -1.11
N TRP A 280 -0.22 -13.56 -0.62
CA TRP A 280 -0.19 -14.63 0.36
C TRP A 280 1.16 -14.65 1.10
N GLN A 281 1.17 -15.18 2.32
CA GLN A 281 2.39 -15.49 3.08
C GLN A 281 2.19 -16.76 3.92
N GLY A 282 3.28 -17.47 4.17
CA GLY A 282 3.29 -18.66 5.03
C GLY A 282 4.69 -19.17 5.31
N THR A 283 4.80 -20.36 5.88
CA THR A 283 6.07 -20.98 6.28
C THR A 283 6.36 -22.19 5.42
N ILE A 284 7.61 -22.34 4.97
CA ILE A 284 8.07 -23.51 4.24
C ILE A 284 8.11 -24.72 5.19
N THR A 285 7.39 -25.78 4.85
CA THR A 285 7.36 -27.06 5.60
C THR A 285 8.20 -28.15 4.93
N ALA A 286 8.40 -28.06 3.62
CA ALA A 286 9.34 -28.90 2.88
C ALA A 286 9.91 -28.17 1.67
N VAL A 287 11.15 -28.51 1.31
CA VAL A 287 11.83 -28.06 0.09
C VAL A 287 12.15 -29.30 -0.73
N SER A 288 11.73 -29.36 -1.98
CA SER A 288 12.03 -30.50 -2.86
C SER A 288 13.56 -30.66 -3.03
N ALA A 289 14.05 -31.89 -2.93
CA ALA A 289 15.46 -32.22 -3.20
C ALA A 289 15.71 -32.28 -4.72
N ASN A 290 15.66 -31.12 -5.39
CA ASN A 290 16.04 -31.00 -6.80
C ASN A 290 17.31 -30.15 -6.89
N THR A 291 18.39 -30.71 -7.44
CA THR A 291 19.70 -30.02 -7.53
C THR A 291 19.87 -29.23 -8.82
N SER A 292 18.98 -29.38 -9.81
CA SER A 292 19.21 -28.81 -11.15
C SER A 292 17.96 -28.30 -11.85
N GLY A 293 16.79 -28.34 -11.20
CA GLY A 293 15.54 -27.86 -11.78
C GLY A 293 14.68 -27.06 -10.79
N PRO A 294 13.43 -26.75 -11.19
CA PRO A 294 12.44 -26.07 -10.36
C PRO A 294 12.42 -26.58 -8.92
N THR A 295 12.34 -25.65 -7.98
CA THR A 295 12.06 -25.99 -6.58
C THR A 295 10.56 -26.03 -6.35
N THR A 296 10.08 -27.09 -5.68
CA THR A 296 8.72 -27.16 -5.14
C THR A 296 8.78 -27.05 -3.63
N PHE A 297 8.03 -26.11 -3.09
CA PHE A 297 7.84 -25.90 -1.67
C PHE A 297 6.50 -26.51 -1.24
N SER A 298 6.51 -27.25 -0.15
CA SER A 298 5.30 -27.44 0.66
C SER A 298 5.24 -26.33 1.69
N VAL A 299 4.06 -25.78 1.94
CA VAL A 299 3.90 -24.64 2.86
C VAL A 299 2.74 -24.81 3.84
N ALA A 300 2.90 -24.17 5.00
CA ALA A 300 1.84 -23.93 5.97
C ALA A 300 1.38 -22.46 5.89
N GLY A 301 0.07 -22.25 5.83
CA GLY A 301 -0.57 -20.94 5.74
C GLY A 301 -2.04 -21.09 5.36
N ASN A 302 -2.70 -20.00 4.95
CA ASN A 302 -4.04 -20.10 4.39
C ASN A 302 -3.99 -20.92 3.09
N PRO A 303 -4.85 -21.93 2.88
CA PRO A 303 -4.83 -22.73 1.66
C PRO A 303 -5.20 -21.87 0.44
N TRP A 304 -4.83 -22.35 -0.74
CA TRP A 304 -5.16 -21.77 -2.04
C TRP A 304 -5.70 -22.86 -2.96
N THR A 305 -6.39 -22.47 -4.03
CA THR A 305 -6.87 -23.40 -5.05
C THR A 305 -5.77 -23.72 -6.08
N ASP A 306 -5.93 -24.83 -6.79
CA ASP A 306 -5.09 -25.16 -7.95
C ASP A 306 -4.98 -23.97 -8.91
N GLY A 307 -3.76 -23.68 -9.36
CA GLY A 307 -3.49 -22.62 -10.33
C GLY A 307 -3.66 -21.18 -9.82
N GLN A 308 -3.95 -20.94 -8.54
CA GLN A 308 -4.31 -19.60 -8.04
C GLN A 308 -3.24 -18.52 -8.33
N PHE A 309 -1.95 -18.88 -8.35
CA PHE A 309 -0.85 -17.95 -8.55
C PHE A 309 -0.07 -18.17 -9.84
N ASN A 310 -0.65 -18.83 -10.84
CA ASN A 310 -0.01 -19.03 -12.14
C ASN A 310 -1.02 -19.04 -13.30
N GLY A 311 -0.51 -18.98 -14.54
CA GLY A 311 -1.32 -19.08 -15.75
C GLY A 311 -2.33 -17.93 -15.89
N VAL A 312 -3.61 -18.27 -16.03
CA VAL A 312 -4.70 -17.32 -16.35
C VAL A 312 -4.98 -16.31 -15.24
N ASN A 313 -4.55 -16.57 -14.00
CA ASN A 313 -4.75 -15.66 -12.87
C ASN A 313 -3.73 -14.50 -12.85
N GLY A 314 -2.79 -14.51 -13.80
CA GLY A 314 -1.74 -13.52 -13.97
C GLY A 314 -0.39 -14.05 -13.48
N SER A 315 0.64 -13.22 -13.66
CA SER A 315 2.00 -13.57 -13.27
C SER A 315 2.27 -13.21 -11.80
N TYR A 316 2.76 -14.17 -11.04
CA TYR A 316 3.20 -14.00 -9.66
C TYR A 316 4.62 -14.53 -9.48
N TYR A 317 5.31 -14.00 -8.48
CA TYR A 317 6.58 -14.53 -8.00
C TYR A 317 6.47 -14.93 -6.53
N ALA A 318 7.30 -15.91 -6.17
CA ALA A 318 7.56 -16.27 -4.80
C ALA A 318 8.83 -15.55 -4.32
N GLU A 319 8.80 -15.10 -3.08
CA GLU A 319 9.94 -14.56 -2.36
C GLU A 319 10.20 -15.45 -1.15
N VAL A 320 11.35 -16.12 -1.14
CA VAL A 320 11.84 -16.82 0.06
C VAL A 320 12.51 -15.78 0.95
N VAL A 321 12.02 -15.62 2.17
CA VAL A 321 12.58 -14.75 3.19
C VAL A 321 13.24 -15.64 4.25
N PRO A 322 14.55 -15.88 4.14
CA PRO A 322 15.24 -16.74 5.09
C PRO A 322 15.28 -16.09 6.47
N ARG A 323 15.27 -16.90 7.54
CA ARG A 323 15.41 -16.38 8.92
C ARG A 323 16.69 -15.58 9.14
N THR A 324 17.72 -15.91 8.37
CA THR A 324 19.00 -15.22 8.34
C THR A 324 19.44 -15.05 6.90
N GLY A 325 19.78 -13.83 6.51
CA GLY A 325 20.27 -13.53 5.16
C GLY A 325 19.29 -12.70 4.34
N SER A 326 19.44 -12.80 3.03
CA SER A 326 18.77 -11.93 2.06
C SER A 326 17.74 -12.73 1.27
N GLY A 327 16.59 -12.12 0.99
CA GLY A 327 15.49 -12.78 0.29
C GLY A 327 15.81 -13.03 -1.17
N VAL A 328 15.39 -14.17 -1.71
CA VAL A 328 15.50 -14.51 -3.13
C VAL A 328 14.11 -14.59 -3.75
N VAL A 329 14.00 -14.19 -5.02
CA VAL A 329 12.74 -14.22 -5.77
C VAL A 329 12.83 -15.16 -6.96
N SER A 330 11.72 -15.80 -7.31
CA SER A 330 11.59 -16.57 -8.56
C SER A 330 10.12 -16.63 -8.99
N ASP A 331 9.90 -16.67 -10.29
CA ASP A 331 8.56 -16.74 -10.88
C ASP A 331 7.85 -18.04 -10.47
N ILE A 332 6.54 -17.97 -10.24
CA ILE A 332 5.73 -19.12 -9.91
C ILE A 332 5.28 -19.80 -11.20
N THR A 333 5.62 -21.08 -11.37
CA THR A 333 5.23 -21.87 -12.53
C THR A 333 4.03 -22.78 -12.26
N GLY A 334 3.78 -23.11 -10.99
CA GLY A 334 2.65 -23.94 -10.60
C GLY A 334 2.29 -23.81 -9.12
N THR A 335 1.00 -23.91 -8.82
CA THR A 335 0.50 -24.07 -7.45
C THR A 335 -0.56 -25.15 -7.40
N THR A 336 -0.47 -26.01 -6.39
CA THR A 336 -1.45 -27.08 -6.13
C THR A 336 -2.09 -26.87 -4.77
N GLU A 337 -3.41 -27.08 -4.70
CA GLU A 337 -4.20 -27.08 -3.48
C GLU A 337 -3.71 -28.18 -2.54
N GLY A 338 -3.53 -27.82 -1.28
CA GLY A 338 -3.12 -28.75 -0.24
C GLY A 338 -4.29 -29.24 0.59
N VAL A 339 -4.32 -30.55 0.86
CA VAL A 339 -5.11 -31.10 1.96
C VAL A 339 -4.17 -31.35 3.13
N ALA A 340 -4.55 -30.94 4.34
CA ALA A 340 -3.76 -31.24 5.53
C ALA A 340 -3.49 -32.76 5.65
N PRO A 341 -2.29 -33.21 6.06
CA PRO A 341 -1.21 -32.43 6.68
C PRO A 341 -0.17 -31.86 5.69
N ASP A 342 -0.29 -32.17 4.39
CA ASP A 342 0.79 -31.97 3.42
C ASP A 342 0.96 -30.51 2.98
N GLY A 343 -0.02 -29.66 3.30
CA GLY A 343 -0.01 -28.23 3.00
C GLY A 343 -0.17 -27.95 1.51
N SER A 344 -0.38 -26.70 1.13
CA SER A 344 -0.38 -26.33 -0.28
C SER A 344 1.04 -26.40 -0.86
N SER A 345 1.17 -26.58 -2.17
CA SER A 345 2.48 -26.61 -2.83
C SER A 345 2.63 -25.54 -3.91
N LEU A 346 3.86 -25.01 -4.02
CA LEU A 346 4.24 -23.98 -4.96
C LEU A 346 5.54 -24.38 -5.65
N THR A 347 5.55 -24.34 -6.98
CA THR A 347 6.72 -24.61 -7.81
C THR A 347 7.24 -23.32 -8.44
N THR A 348 8.54 -23.04 -8.27
CA THR A 348 9.22 -21.88 -8.86
C THR A 348 9.87 -22.21 -10.20
N PHE A 349 10.19 -21.19 -10.99
CA PHE A 349 10.96 -21.36 -12.22
C PHE A 349 12.40 -21.77 -11.95
N ASP A 350 13.06 -21.07 -11.02
CA ASP A 350 14.45 -21.31 -10.65
C ASP A 350 14.58 -22.40 -9.58
N ASN A 351 15.81 -22.90 -9.45
CA ASN A 351 16.20 -23.74 -8.32
C ASN A 351 16.58 -22.86 -7.11
N LEU A 352 15.69 -22.80 -6.12
CA LEU A 352 15.88 -22.08 -4.87
C LEU A 352 16.28 -22.97 -3.70
N ALA A 353 16.55 -24.27 -3.92
CA ALA A 353 16.82 -25.21 -2.83
C ALA A 353 18.05 -24.84 -1.97
N ALA A 354 19.03 -24.14 -2.54
CA ALA A 354 20.21 -23.65 -1.80
C ALA A 354 19.95 -22.39 -0.97
N PHE A 355 18.82 -21.71 -1.19
CA PHE A 355 18.46 -20.43 -0.57
C PHE A 355 17.28 -20.53 0.39
N ALA A 356 16.72 -21.73 0.56
CA ALA A 356 15.51 -21.98 1.32
C ALA A 356 15.71 -23.15 2.28
N SER A 357 15.17 -23.03 3.49
CA SER A 357 15.14 -24.07 4.50
C SER A 357 13.74 -24.22 5.10
N VAL A 358 13.46 -25.39 5.67
CA VAL A 358 12.23 -25.61 6.44
C VAL A 358 12.17 -24.60 7.60
N GLY A 359 11.05 -23.90 7.70
CA GLY A 359 10.83 -22.87 8.70
C GLY A 359 11.10 -21.43 8.23
N ASP A 360 11.66 -21.24 7.03
CA ASP A 360 11.73 -19.91 6.39
C ASP A 360 10.34 -19.44 5.96
N GLU A 361 10.18 -18.13 5.79
CA GLU A 361 8.94 -17.53 5.31
C GLU A 361 8.90 -17.53 3.77
N LEU A 362 7.76 -17.88 3.19
CA LEU A 362 7.50 -17.75 1.76
C LEU A 362 6.41 -16.70 1.57
N ARG A 363 6.68 -15.71 0.73
CA ARG A 363 5.76 -14.64 0.36
C ARG A 363 5.40 -14.74 -1.11
N VAL A 364 4.15 -14.51 -1.45
CA VAL A 364 3.67 -14.50 -2.84
C VAL A 364 3.14 -13.11 -3.19
N ARG A 365 3.61 -12.57 -4.31
CA ARG A 365 3.22 -11.26 -4.82
C ARG A 365 2.96 -11.34 -6.31
N LYS A 366 1.98 -10.56 -6.76
CA LYS A 366 1.76 -10.35 -8.20
C LYS A 366 2.91 -9.54 -8.78
N HIS A 367 3.34 -9.84 -9.99
CA HIS A 367 4.31 -8.99 -10.69
C HIS A 367 3.74 -7.61 -10.99
N VAL A 368 4.64 -6.65 -11.14
CA VAL A 368 4.35 -5.40 -11.83
C VAL A 368 4.38 -5.69 -13.33
N THR A 369 3.43 -5.13 -14.08
CA THR A 369 3.42 -5.23 -15.55
C THR A 369 3.61 -3.85 -16.17
N LEU A 370 3.88 -3.81 -17.47
CA LEU A 370 3.97 -2.57 -18.24
C LEU A 370 2.72 -1.70 -18.06
N GLY A 371 1.53 -2.29 -18.23
CA GLY A 371 0.24 -1.62 -18.00
C GLY A 371 0.02 -1.28 -16.52
N GLY A 372 0.53 -2.07 -15.58
CA GLY A 372 0.46 -1.75 -14.16
C GLY A 372 1.34 -0.57 -13.73
N PHE A 373 2.47 -0.36 -14.41
CA PHE A 373 3.44 0.68 -14.06
C PHE A 373 3.16 2.02 -14.77
N PHE A 374 2.81 1.98 -16.05
CA PHE A 374 2.51 3.19 -16.85
C PHE A 374 1.02 3.43 -17.11
N GLY A 375 0.15 2.52 -16.66
CA GLY A 375 -1.29 2.52 -16.93
C GLY A 375 -1.64 1.76 -18.20
N GLU A 376 -2.72 0.97 -18.14
CA GLU A 376 -3.23 0.21 -19.29
C GLU A 376 -3.61 1.12 -20.46
N THR A 377 -4.02 2.36 -20.15
CA THR A 377 -4.36 3.40 -21.12
C THR A 377 -3.31 4.52 -21.19
N ASN A 378 -2.05 4.23 -20.82
CA ASN A 378 -0.97 5.21 -20.71
C ASN A 378 -1.32 6.40 -19.78
N ALA A 379 -1.85 6.09 -18.60
CA ALA A 379 -2.15 7.08 -17.57
C ALA A 379 -0.91 7.84 -17.07
N ALA A 380 0.29 7.29 -17.29
CA ALA A 380 1.56 7.97 -17.02
C ALA A 380 1.84 9.15 -17.96
N GLY A 381 1.18 9.23 -19.12
CA GLY A 381 1.29 10.37 -20.04
C GLY A 381 2.53 10.35 -20.94
N LEU A 382 3.06 9.17 -21.25
CA LEU A 382 4.10 9.02 -22.27
C LEU A 382 3.57 9.51 -23.62
N LEU A 383 4.46 10.02 -24.49
CA LEU A 383 4.07 10.43 -25.84
C LEU A 383 3.63 9.20 -26.64
N ALA A 384 2.34 9.09 -26.88
CA ALA A 384 1.76 8.09 -27.76
C ALA A 384 1.84 8.53 -29.22
N SER A 385 1.88 7.57 -30.15
CA SER A 385 1.76 7.80 -31.59
C SER A 385 1.24 6.55 -32.29
N ASP A 386 0.87 6.68 -33.55
CA ASP A 386 0.67 5.58 -34.49
C ASP A 386 1.97 4.93 -35.00
N ASP A 387 3.13 5.56 -34.78
CA ASP A 387 4.44 5.07 -35.20
C ASP A 387 5.42 5.03 -33.99
N PRO A 388 6.09 3.89 -33.74
CA PRO A 388 7.05 3.78 -32.64
C PRO A 388 8.25 4.74 -32.77
N SER A 389 8.59 5.20 -33.98
CA SER A 389 9.70 6.13 -34.22
C SER A 389 9.41 7.55 -33.74
N THR A 390 8.12 7.91 -33.57
CA THR A 390 7.66 9.22 -33.08
C THR A 390 7.12 9.16 -31.66
N ALA A 391 6.78 7.97 -31.15
CA ALA A 391 6.36 7.73 -29.78
C ALA A 391 7.54 7.66 -28.77
N ASP A 392 7.21 7.80 -27.49
CA ASP A 392 8.11 7.33 -26.44
C ASP A 392 8.17 5.80 -26.45
N GLU A 393 9.37 5.27 -26.22
CA GLU A 393 9.60 3.84 -26.17
C GLU A 393 10.02 3.42 -24.76
N VAL A 394 9.49 2.30 -24.28
CA VAL A 394 9.89 1.61 -23.05
C VAL A 394 10.60 0.32 -23.45
N LEU A 395 11.88 0.23 -23.15
CA LEU A 395 12.69 -0.94 -23.43
C LEU A 395 12.82 -1.78 -22.16
N VAL A 396 12.37 -3.03 -22.25
CA VAL A 396 12.47 -4.03 -21.18
C VAL A 396 13.63 -4.97 -21.50
N TYR A 397 14.55 -5.14 -20.55
CA TYR A 397 15.69 -6.04 -20.70
C TYR A 397 15.39 -7.43 -20.13
N ASP A 398 15.51 -8.47 -20.97
CA ASP A 398 15.23 -9.86 -20.58
C ASP A 398 16.48 -10.63 -20.10
N GLY A 399 17.64 -9.96 -19.99
CA GLY A 399 18.92 -10.60 -19.66
C GLY A 399 19.82 -10.86 -20.86
N GLY A 400 19.31 -10.72 -22.09
CA GLY A 400 20.13 -10.80 -23.31
C GLY A 400 19.79 -9.73 -24.35
N THR A 401 18.53 -9.35 -24.47
CA THR A 401 18.04 -8.39 -25.46
C THR A 401 17.08 -7.38 -24.85
N PHE A 402 16.92 -6.24 -25.53
CA PHE A 402 15.85 -5.31 -25.22
C PHE A 402 14.70 -5.54 -26.17
N THR A 403 13.49 -5.69 -25.62
CA THR A 403 12.26 -5.55 -26.39
C THR A 403 11.72 -4.15 -26.16
N SER A 404 11.45 -3.43 -27.26
CA SER A 404 10.92 -2.07 -27.20
C SER A 404 9.39 -2.10 -27.29
N TYR A 405 8.75 -1.30 -26.44
CA TYR A 405 7.30 -1.15 -26.36
C TYR A 405 6.92 0.31 -26.45
N PHE A 406 5.75 0.61 -27.01
CA PHE A 406 5.22 1.97 -27.09
C PHE A 406 3.69 1.95 -26.95
N TYR A 407 3.10 3.09 -26.62
CA TYR A 407 1.65 3.21 -26.58
C TYR A 407 1.12 3.74 -27.93
N TYR A 408 0.38 2.88 -28.61
CA TYR A 408 -0.25 3.13 -29.90
C TYR A 408 -1.58 3.88 -29.72
N THR A 409 -1.82 4.94 -30.50
CA THR A 409 -3.01 5.79 -30.38
C THR A 409 -4.30 5.18 -30.94
N GLY A 410 -4.21 4.09 -31.69
CA GLY A 410 -5.35 3.47 -32.36
C GLY A 410 -5.59 4.04 -33.77
N ASP A 411 -6.15 3.20 -34.65
CA ASP A 411 -6.74 3.58 -35.93
C ASP A 411 -7.96 2.67 -36.25
N GLU A 412 -8.43 2.64 -37.50
CA GLU A 412 -9.57 1.80 -37.91
C GLU A 412 -9.27 0.29 -37.88
N VAL A 413 -7.99 -0.10 -37.92
CA VAL A 413 -7.53 -1.49 -38.02
C VAL A 413 -7.01 -2.00 -36.69
N PHE A 414 -6.29 -1.17 -35.95
CA PHE A 414 -5.62 -1.50 -34.71
C PHE A 414 -6.20 -0.71 -33.55
N ALA A 415 -6.58 -1.41 -32.48
CA ALA A 415 -7.03 -0.76 -31.26
C ALA A 415 -5.88 -0.04 -30.56
N ALA A 416 -6.19 1.08 -29.90
CA ALA A 416 -5.23 1.78 -29.03
C ALA A 416 -4.75 0.88 -27.89
N GLY A 417 -3.49 1.03 -27.48
CA GLY A 417 -2.92 0.27 -26.37
C GLY A 417 -1.40 0.10 -26.47
N TRP A 418 -0.84 -0.72 -25.59
CA TRP A 418 0.59 -1.04 -25.60
C TRP A 418 0.94 -2.00 -26.71
N TYR A 419 1.97 -1.76 -27.51
CA TYR A 419 2.48 -2.74 -28.48
C TYR A 419 3.99 -2.86 -28.33
N ASP A 420 4.54 -4.01 -28.70
CA ASP A 420 5.96 -4.06 -29.06
C ASP A 420 6.16 -3.36 -30.41
N THR A 421 7.36 -2.83 -30.67
CA THR A 421 7.63 -2.06 -31.90
C THR A 421 7.50 -2.89 -33.18
N ASN A 422 7.44 -4.22 -33.08
CA ASN A 422 7.22 -5.13 -34.22
C ASN A 422 5.76 -5.56 -34.36
N PHE A 423 4.85 -5.10 -33.49
CA PHE A 423 3.44 -5.50 -33.45
C PHE A 423 3.22 -7.03 -33.38
N THR A 424 4.13 -7.73 -32.70
CA THR A 424 4.02 -9.17 -32.45
C THR A 424 2.99 -9.47 -31.35
N LEU A 425 2.83 -8.55 -30.41
CA LEU A 425 1.90 -8.66 -29.29
C LEU A 425 0.70 -7.72 -29.48
N ALA A 426 -0.49 -8.27 -29.25
CA ALA A 426 -1.74 -7.51 -29.22
C ALA A 426 -1.77 -6.55 -28.01
N PRO A 427 -2.62 -5.50 -28.02
CA PRO A 427 -2.53 -4.42 -27.04
C PRO A 427 -2.73 -4.83 -25.58
N GLY A 428 -3.60 -5.83 -25.37
CA GLY A 428 -3.82 -6.42 -24.05
C GLY A 428 -2.72 -7.36 -23.59
N GLU A 429 -1.89 -7.89 -24.49
CA GLU A 429 -0.80 -8.82 -24.15
C GLU A 429 0.50 -8.08 -23.85
N ALA A 430 0.84 -7.04 -24.62
CA ALA A 430 2.01 -6.22 -24.31
C ALA A 430 1.85 -5.49 -22.96
N ALA A 431 0.63 -5.06 -22.61
CA ALA A 431 0.35 -4.48 -21.30
C ALA A 431 0.59 -5.44 -20.12
N LYS A 432 0.58 -6.76 -20.36
CA LYS A 432 0.83 -7.82 -19.36
C LYS A 432 2.32 -8.17 -19.23
N VAL A 433 3.20 -7.60 -20.06
CA VAL A 433 4.64 -7.83 -19.97
C VAL A 433 5.12 -7.53 -18.57
N VAL A 434 5.74 -8.53 -17.94
CA VAL A 434 6.21 -8.48 -16.57
C VAL A 434 7.46 -7.61 -16.48
N ILE A 435 7.51 -6.82 -15.41
CA ILE A 435 8.70 -6.10 -14.97
C ILE A 435 9.05 -6.69 -13.61
N ALA A 436 10.03 -7.60 -13.58
CA ALA A 436 10.44 -8.26 -12.36
C ALA A 436 11.10 -7.25 -11.40
N PRO A 437 11.06 -7.48 -10.08
CA PRO A 437 11.62 -6.52 -9.10
C PRO A 437 13.09 -6.19 -9.34
N ASN A 438 13.86 -7.12 -9.90
CA ASN A 438 15.28 -6.98 -10.22
C ASN A 438 15.53 -6.26 -11.57
N GLN A 439 14.51 -6.07 -12.40
CA GLN A 439 14.66 -5.51 -13.74
C GLN A 439 14.54 -4.00 -13.74
N GLY A 440 15.48 -3.34 -14.41
CA GLY A 440 15.34 -1.95 -14.82
C GLY A 440 14.73 -1.82 -16.21
N LEU A 441 14.17 -0.66 -16.48
CA LEU A 441 13.60 -0.23 -17.75
C LEU A 441 14.42 0.91 -18.31
N VAL A 442 14.58 0.96 -19.63
CA VAL A 442 15.08 2.15 -20.32
C VAL A 442 13.89 2.84 -20.98
N VAL A 443 13.58 4.07 -20.59
CA VAL A 443 12.59 4.90 -21.28
C VAL A 443 13.31 5.85 -22.21
N LYS A 444 12.95 5.80 -23.48
CA LYS A 444 13.42 6.68 -24.54
C LYS A 444 12.35 7.73 -24.80
N ARG A 445 12.49 8.87 -24.12
CA ARG A 445 11.56 10.00 -24.12
C ARG A 445 11.81 10.91 -25.33
N ARG A 446 10.81 11.05 -26.19
CA ARG A 446 10.79 11.94 -27.38
C ARG A 446 9.96 13.20 -27.18
N GLY A 447 9.04 13.22 -26.22
CA GLY A 447 8.31 14.46 -25.91
C GLY A 447 9.22 15.50 -25.24
N THR A 448 8.97 16.77 -25.56
CA THR A 448 9.85 17.90 -25.22
C THR A 448 9.75 18.36 -23.77
N ALA A 449 8.59 18.20 -23.14
CA ALA A 449 8.40 18.51 -21.73
C ALA A 449 8.85 17.34 -20.84
N PRO A 450 9.50 17.63 -19.69
CA PRO A 450 9.65 16.65 -18.64
C PRO A 450 8.31 16.04 -18.25
N LEU A 451 8.31 14.75 -17.95
CA LEU A 451 7.13 13.99 -17.57
C LEU A 451 7.33 13.45 -16.15
N SER A 452 6.39 13.71 -15.26
CA SER A 452 6.38 13.10 -13.93
C SER A 452 5.10 12.32 -13.73
N PHE A 453 5.21 11.09 -13.24
CA PHE A 453 4.06 10.25 -12.88
C PHE A 453 4.28 9.60 -11.52
N ARG A 454 3.18 9.20 -10.88
CA ARG A 454 3.21 8.54 -9.57
C ARG A 454 2.99 7.05 -9.75
N TYR A 455 3.79 6.27 -9.03
CA TYR A 455 3.62 4.83 -8.92
C TYR A 455 3.42 4.45 -7.46
N THR A 456 2.37 3.70 -7.16
CA THR A 456 2.00 3.29 -5.80
C THR A 456 2.32 1.81 -5.58
N GLY A 457 2.81 1.48 -4.38
CA GLY A 457 3.05 0.10 -4.01
C GLY A 457 3.44 -0.04 -2.54
N ALA A 458 3.85 -1.24 -2.16
CA ALA A 458 4.41 -1.54 -0.86
C ALA A 458 5.94 -1.40 -0.90
N ALA A 459 6.51 -0.79 0.12
CA ALA A 459 7.95 -0.83 0.32
C ALA A 459 8.38 -2.27 0.65
N LYS A 460 9.47 -2.72 0.04
CA LYS A 460 10.05 -4.00 0.37
C LYS A 460 10.83 -3.90 1.69
N THR A 461 10.67 -4.90 2.55
CA THR A 461 11.42 -5.05 3.80
C THR A 461 12.43 -6.18 3.65
N GLY A 462 13.63 -6.01 4.23
CA GLY A 462 14.70 -7.00 4.16
C GLY A 462 15.51 -6.98 2.85
N ASP A 463 16.79 -7.33 2.97
CA ASP A 463 17.74 -7.34 1.85
C ASP A 463 17.30 -8.32 0.75
N THR A 464 17.71 -8.06 -0.49
CA THR A 464 17.32 -8.87 -1.66
C THR A 464 18.53 -9.34 -2.43
N LEU A 465 18.54 -10.62 -2.82
CA LEU A 465 19.52 -11.16 -3.75
C LEU A 465 19.06 -10.94 -5.19
N LEU A 466 19.90 -10.26 -5.96
CA LEU A 466 19.68 -10.02 -7.39
C LEU A 466 20.84 -10.66 -8.17
N PRO A 467 20.56 -11.56 -9.14
CA PRO A 467 21.63 -12.18 -9.92
C PRO A 467 22.27 -11.15 -10.86
N VAL A 468 23.59 -11.17 -10.94
CA VAL A 468 24.42 -10.40 -11.86
C VAL A 468 25.19 -11.38 -12.73
N VAL A 469 24.94 -11.34 -14.04
CA VAL A 469 25.61 -12.19 -15.03
C VAL A 469 26.74 -11.43 -15.73
N ASN A 470 27.59 -12.16 -16.46
CA ASN A 470 28.64 -11.56 -17.27
C ASN A 470 28.04 -10.70 -18.39
N GLY A 471 28.68 -9.57 -18.70
CA GLY A 471 28.18 -8.61 -19.68
C GLY A 471 27.34 -7.49 -19.05
N SER A 472 26.34 -7.00 -19.77
CA SER A 472 25.49 -5.89 -19.33
C SER A 472 24.28 -6.39 -18.55
N ASN A 473 24.03 -5.77 -17.40
CA ASN A 473 22.86 -6.03 -16.56
C ASN A 473 22.13 -4.69 -16.36
N VAL A 474 20.81 -4.66 -16.60
CA VAL A 474 20.00 -3.48 -16.28
C VAL A 474 19.26 -3.75 -14.98
N LEU A 475 19.80 -3.23 -13.88
CA LEU A 475 19.36 -3.58 -12.54
C LEU A 475 18.46 -2.48 -11.97
N GLY A 476 17.26 -2.87 -11.56
CA GLY A 476 16.36 -2.01 -10.81
C GLY A 476 16.77 -1.90 -9.34
N THR A 477 16.30 -0.85 -8.67
CA THR A 477 16.42 -0.75 -7.21
C THR A 477 15.14 -1.22 -6.54
N VAL A 478 15.19 -2.22 -5.65
CA VAL A 478 14.02 -2.62 -4.82
C VAL A 478 13.98 -1.92 -3.46
N SER A 479 15.03 -1.16 -3.11
CA SER A 479 15.06 -0.33 -1.90
C SER A 479 14.22 0.93 -2.09
N SER A 480 13.26 1.17 -1.20
CA SER A 480 12.50 2.43 -1.18
C SER A 480 13.27 3.61 -0.57
N ALA A 481 14.50 3.38 -0.07
CA ALA A 481 15.42 4.41 0.38
C ALA A 481 16.59 4.54 -0.60
N SER A 482 17.10 5.77 -0.73
CA SER A 482 18.28 6.07 -1.54
C SER A 482 19.48 5.27 -1.05
N LEU A 483 20.16 4.61 -1.97
CA LEU A 483 21.45 3.97 -1.74
C LEU A 483 22.55 4.89 -2.26
N THR A 484 23.78 4.73 -1.76
CA THR A 484 24.96 5.32 -2.39
C THR A 484 25.88 4.24 -2.94
N LEU A 485 26.82 4.56 -3.83
CA LEU A 485 27.80 3.57 -4.30
C LEU A 485 28.53 2.89 -3.12
N GLY A 486 28.93 3.67 -2.10
CA GLY A 486 29.59 3.15 -0.90
C GLY A 486 28.70 2.32 0.03
N THR A 487 27.37 2.47 -0.03
CA THR A 487 26.41 1.76 0.83
C THR A 487 25.56 0.73 0.08
N SER A 488 25.73 0.63 -1.24
CA SER A 488 24.95 -0.25 -2.12
C SER A 488 25.20 -1.74 -1.91
N GLY A 489 26.30 -2.12 -1.29
CA GLY A 489 26.74 -3.52 -1.20
C GLY A 489 27.26 -4.10 -2.53
N LEU A 490 27.41 -3.29 -3.58
CA LEU A 490 27.91 -3.76 -4.88
C LEU A 490 29.37 -4.21 -4.82
N HIS A 491 30.22 -3.51 -4.07
CA HIS A 491 31.62 -3.90 -3.86
C HIS A 491 31.79 -4.53 -2.48
N THR A 492 32.27 -5.77 -2.45
CA THR A 492 32.48 -6.56 -1.23
C THR A 492 33.96 -6.83 -0.94
N GLY A 493 34.86 -6.44 -1.87
CA GLY A 493 36.27 -6.85 -1.86
C GLY A 493 36.52 -8.25 -2.42
N ASP A 494 35.48 -8.97 -2.85
CA ASP A 494 35.58 -10.30 -3.46
C ASP A 494 34.73 -10.36 -4.73
N ALA A 495 35.37 -10.59 -5.88
CA ALA A 495 34.71 -10.66 -7.17
C ALA A 495 33.68 -11.81 -7.27
N SER A 496 33.69 -12.81 -6.39
CA SER A 496 32.66 -13.86 -6.37
C SER A 496 31.35 -13.42 -5.70
N THR A 497 31.35 -12.31 -4.98
CA THR A 497 30.20 -11.78 -4.23
C THR A 497 29.88 -10.31 -4.54
N GLY A 498 30.68 -9.66 -5.38
CA GLY A 498 30.53 -8.26 -5.74
C GLY A 498 31.23 -7.90 -7.05
N VAL A 499 31.16 -6.62 -7.40
CA VAL A 499 31.86 -6.06 -8.57
C VAL A 499 33.36 -6.28 -8.46
N ASN A 500 34.00 -6.60 -9.59
CA ASN A 500 35.43 -6.74 -9.67
C ASN A 500 36.06 -5.35 -9.86
N GLY A 501 36.84 -4.91 -8.89
CA GLY A 501 37.62 -3.68 -9.01
C GLY A 501 38.83 -3.84 -9.94
N GLY A 502 39.48 -2.72 -10.26
CA GLY A 502 40.74 -2.74 -11.02
C GLY A 502 41.43 -1.39 -11.04
N GLU A 503 42.66 -1.35 -11.58
CA GLU A 503 43.44 -0.12 -11.70
C GLU A 503 42.96 0.79 -12.86
N ASP A 504 42.08 0.29 -13.74
CA ASP A 504 41.55 1.05 -14.86
C ASP A 504 40.10 0.62 -15.17
N PRO A 505 39.22 1.56 -15.56
CA PRO A 505 37.83 1.24 -15.87
C PRO A 505 37.69 0.24 -17.03
N SER A 506 38.68 0.06 -17.91
CA SER A 506 38.62 -0.91 -19.01
C SER A 506 38.67 -2.37 -18.55
N VAL A 507 39.27 -2.65 -17.39
CA VAL A 507 39.39 -4.00 -16.81
C VAL A 507 38.45 -4.24 -15.63
N ALA A 508 38.09 -3.16 -14.92
CA ALA A 508 37.13 -3.20 -13.82
C ALA A 508 35.69 -3.29 -14.32
N ASP A 509 34.80 -3.80 -13.46
CA ASP A 509 33.37 -3.68 -13.69
C ASP A 509 32.92 -2.22 -13.60
N GLU A 510 31.92 -1.87 -14.40
CA GLU A 510 31.40 -0.50 -14.45
C GLU A 510 29.93 -0.42 -14.03
N ILE A 511 29.60 0.59 -13.24
CA ILE A 511 28.24 1.02 -12.92
C ILE A 511 27.95 2.29 -13.71
N VAL A 512 26.98 2.24 -14.62
CA VAL A 512 26.56 3.40 -15.42
C VAL A 512 25.23 3.93 -14.90
N LEU A 513 25.26 5.16 -14.39
CA LEU A 513 24.09 5.90 -13.95
C LEU A 513 23.68 6.90 -15.03
N TYR A 514 22.40 6.93 -15.38
CA TYR A 514 21.87 7.89 -16.34
C TYR A 514 21.34 9.11 -15.60
N THR A 515 22.07 10.22 -15.73
CA THR A 515 21.70 11.51 -15.15
C THR A 515 21.04 12.42 -16.19
N ALA A 516 20.52 13.56 -15.76
CA ALA A 516 20.02 14.58 -16.68
C ALA A 516 21.09 15.08 -17.68
N SER A 517 22.37 15.01 -17.30
CA SER A 517 23.51 15.39 -18.13
C SER A 517 24.00 14.28 -19.07
N GLY A 518 23.46 13.06 -18.93
CA GLY A 518 23.87 11.88 -19.67
C GLY A 518 24.40 10.76 -18.76
N PRO A 519 24.85 9.65 -19.37
CA PRO A 519 25.40 8.52 -18.62
C PRO A 519 26.76 8.89 -18.02
N VAL A 520 26.96 8.54 -16.75
CA VAL A 520 28.25 8.62 -16.05
C VAL A 520 28.61 7.22 -15.60
N SER A 521 29.84 6.79 -15.91
CA SER A 521 30.36 5.47 -15.53
C SER A 521 31.19 5.58 -14.26
N TYR A 522 31.02 4.62 -13.36
CA TYR A 522 31.74 4.49 -12.10
C TYR A 522 32.35 3.10 -11.99
N PHE A 523 33.48 2.98 -11.32
CA PHE A 523 34.13 1.69 -11.06
C PHE A 523 34.86 1.74 -9.72
N TYR A 524 35.17 0.57 -9.16
CA TYR A 524 35.95 0.48 -7.93
C TYR A 524 37.44 0.37 -8.27
N TYR A 525 38.23 1.36 -7.87
CA TYR A 525 39.68 1.38 -8.04
C TYR A 525 40.36 0.63 -6.89
N THR A 526 41.27 -0.30 -7.22
CA THR A 526 41.93 -1.17 -6.22
C THR A 526 43.07 -0.54 -5.44
N GLY A 527 43.44 0.71 -5.77
CA GLY A 527 44.52 1.43 -5.10
C GLY A 527 45.88 1.30 -5.81
N ALA A 528 46.71 2.32 -5.67
CA ALA A 528 48.14 2.33 -6.00
C ALA A 528 48.88 3.22 -4.98
N PRO A 529 50.23 3.20 -4.93
CA PRO A 529 50.98 4.18 -4.16
C PRO A 529 50.51 5.61 -4.51
N ASP A 530 50.20 6.41 -3.50
CA ASP A 530 49.68 7.79 -3.60
C ASP A 530 48.28 7.95 -4.23
N PHE A 531 47.59 6.85 -4.56
CA PHE A 531 46.24 6.87 -5.11
C PHE A 531 45.32 5.88 -4.35
N PRO A 532 44.46 6.37 -3.45
CA PRO A 532 43.69 5.50 -2.56
C PRO A 532 42.70 4.60 -3.33
N ALA A 533 42.43 3.42 -2.78
CA ALA A 533 41.33 2.56 -3.26
C ALA A 533 39.97 3.21 -2.94
N GLY A 534 38.96 2.94 -3.77
CA GLY A 534 37.60 3.46 -3.58
C GLY A 534 36.80 3.54 -4.87
N TRP A 535 35.58 4.07 -4.79
CA TRP A 535 34.82 4.38 -5.99
C TRP A 535 35.39 5.61 -6.71
N TYR A 536 35.36 5.58 -8.04
CA TYR A 536 35.70 6.69 -8.92
C TYR A 536 34.72 6.73 -10.08
N ASP A 537 34.54 7.91 -10.67
CA ASP A 537 34.01 7.98 -12.03
C ASP A 537 35.11 7.57 -13.04
N SER A 538 34.72 7.07 -14.21
CA SER A 538 35.66 6.58 -15.22
C SER A 538 36.61 7.66 -15.77
N ALA A 539 36.29 8.94 -15.55
CA ALA A 539 37.13 10.07 -15.93
C ALA A 539 38.03 10.57 -14.78
N PHE A 540 37.97 9.94 -13.61
CA PHE A 540 38.71 10.32 -12.39
C PHE A 540 38.53 11.81 -12.02
N THR A 541 37.34 12.35 -12.25
CA THR A 541 37.00 13.72 -11.87
C THR A 541 36.55 13.83 -10.41
N LEU A 542 36.11 12.71 -9.82
CA LEU A 542 35.73 12.60 -8.42
C LEU A 542 36.79 11.82 -7.64
N ALA A 543 37.12 12.31 -6.44
CA ALA A 543 38.02 11.62 -5.52
C ALA A 543 37.30 10.44 -4.83
N PRO A 544 38.05 9.45 -4.26
CA PRO A 544 37.42 8.41 -3.47
C PRO A 544 36.81 9.03 -2.22
N GLY A 545 35.66 8.52 -1.78
CA GLY A 545 34.83 9.16 -0.75
C GLY A 545 33.81 10.16 -1.33
N GLU A 546 34.14 10.90 -2.39
CA GLU A 546 33.14 11.72 -3.09
C GLU A 546 32.23 10.84 -3.94
N ALA A 547 32.82 9.95 -4.74
CA ALA A 547 32.08 8.98 -5.54
C ALA A 547 31.26 8.00 -4.65
N ASP A 548 31.73 7.69 -3.44
CA ASP A 548 31.02 6.83 -2.49
C ASP A 548 29.63 7.40 -2.11
N ASN A 549 29.46 8.72 -2.21
CA ASN A 549 28.24 9.44 -1.90
C ASN A 549 27.29 9.59 -3.11
N ILE A 550 27.70 9.14 -4.30
CA ILE A 550 26.84 9.16 -5.49
C ILE A 550 25.63 8.27 -5.24
N ARG A 551 24.45 8.87 -5.39
CA ARG A 551 23.18 8.24 -5.05
C ARG A 551 22.63 7.41 -6.19
N ILE A 552 22.10 6.26 -5.83
CA ILE A 552 21.19 5.44 -6.62
C ILE A 552 19.81 5.66 -6.01
N GLU A 553 19.04 6.55 -6.62
CA GLU A 553 17.77 7.01 -6.06
C GLU A 553 16.67 5.94 -6.20
N PRO A 554 15.68 5.89 -5.29
CA PRO A 554 14.52 5.04 -5.46
C PRO A 554 13.81 5.34 -6.79
N GLY A 555 13.39 4.28 -7.49
CA GLY A 555 12.77 4.34 -8.83
C GLY A 555 13.75 4.47 -9.97
N SER A 556 15.05 4.60 -9.70
CA SER A 556 16.07 4.55 -10.73
C SER A 556 16.56 3.12 -10.94
N SER A 557 17.07 2.87 -12.15
CA SER A 557 17.87 1.69 -12.47
C SER A 557 19.25 2.12 -12.98
N PHE A 558 20.16 1.16 -13.08
CA PHE A 558 21.52 1.40 -13.58
C PHE A 558 21.99 0.24 -14.44
N VAL A 559 23.02 0.48 -15.25
CA VAL A 559 23.69 -0.59 -16.00
C VAL A 559 24.91 -1.05 -15.22
N LEU A 560 24.99 -2.33 -14.89
CA LEU A 560 26.22 -2.96 -14.40
C LEU A 560 26.85 -3.75 -15.55
N LYS A 561 28.05 -3.34 -15.96
CA LYS A 561 28.88 -4.06 -16.93
C LYS A 561 29.87 -4.96 -16.19
N ARG A 562 29.56 -6.24 -16.12
CA ARG A 562 30.42 -7.27 -15.54
C ARG A 562 31.43 -7.71 -16.59
N LYS A 563 32.65 -7.17 -16.54
CA LYS A 563 33.69 -7.37 -17.57
C LYS A 563 34.55 -8.60 -17.30
N SER A 564 34.75 -8.94 -16.04
CA SER A 564 35.58 -10.08 -15.62
C SER A 564 35.04 -10.72 -14.35
N GLY A 565 35.46 -11.96 -14.08
CA GLY A 565 34.99 -12.76 -12.94
C GLY A 565 33.77 -13.63 -13.25
N ALA A 566 33.32 -14.37 -12.24
CA ALA A 566 32.12 -15.21 -12.33
C ALA A 566 30.84 -14.38 -12.11
N PRO A 567 29.67 -14.82 -12.58
CA PRO A 567 28.40 -14.29 -12.10
C PRO A 567 28.32 -14.32 -10.57
N PHE A 568 27.63 -13.35 -9.98
CA PHE A 568 27.44 -13.26 -8.53
C PHE A 568 26.02 -12.82 -8.19
N ASN A 569 25.60 -13.00 -6.94
CA ASN A 569 24.34 -12.45 -6.45
C ASN A 569 24.62 -11.18 -5.67
N TRP A 570 24.14 -10.04 -6.16
CA TRP A 570 24.20 -8.78 -5.44
C TRP A 570 23.18 -8.80 -4.30
N THR A 571 23.67 -8.66 -3.07
CA THR A 571 22.83 -8.39 -1.91
C THR A 571 22.48 -6.92 -1.86
N GLN A 572 21.33 -6.55 -2.43
CA GLN A 572 20.81 -5.20 -2.35
C GLN A 572 20.25 -4.94 -0.93
N PRO A 573 20.78 -3.94 -0.20
CA PRO A 573 20.29 -3.59 1.13
C PRO A 573 18.88 -3.00 1.08
N ALA A 574 18.07 -3.34 2.09
CA ALA A 574 16.79 -2.67 2.33
C ALA A 574 16.91 -1.48 3.28
N PRO A 575 15.91 -0.57 3.29
CA PRO A 575 15.82 0.47 4.31
C PRO A 575 15.75 -0.15 5.71
N LYS A 576 16.61 0.31 6.61
CA LYS A 576 16.64 -0.16 8.01
C LYS A 576 15.58 0.52 8.89
N VAL A 577 15.07 1.67 8.44
CA VAL A 577 14.08 2.50 9.16
C VAL A 577 13.12 3.07 8.12
N PHE A 578 11.81 3.02 8.42
CA PHE A 578 10.74 3.63 7.62
C PHE A 578 10.18 4.85 8.32
#